data_AF-A0A9P6SNS9-F1
#
_entry.id   AF-A0A9P6SNS9-F1
#
_cell.length_a   1.000
_cell.length_b   1.000
_cell.length_c   1.000
_cell.angle_alpha   90.00
_cell.angle_beta   90.00
_cell.angle_gamma   90.00
#
_symmetry.space_group_name_H-M   'P 1'
#
loop_
_entity.id
_entity.type
_entity.pdbx_description
1 polymer ?
#
loop_
_entity_poly.entity_id
_entity_poly.type
_entity_poly.pdbx_seq_one_letter_code
_entity_poly.pdbx_strand_id
1 'polypeptide(L)'
;MPTTAVDPINSKLVRIIKENIPSSTITPIARRFFNDTTGLQYIQKYIIKEGSASLLLGIPTKYFCLAATAAVMRHIEETRNATFLNHSVQFKYQICQGSMVIDCATARNLELTINLSTQNDKATLFGILNETLTPMGARLLRSNILQPLTDEKTINTRLNCVQELTEAEDTFYALKTSLKAFNDIDHLITSFIQVPTKPSVKHSEQGINRIINLKHTLKSIEHVAQAVGACENRLLRTIHRLLTDQRLERFSRLIDTVIEQNVVLEKTAIGLRNQRCFAVKAGCNGLLDVARQTYKETINDIFEVVNRYVDEYNVHLKVQFSVTMGYYLSTTVDQLEGGELPLIFINVIKKNKKLTFTTLELMKKNAKINDSLTEVYLMSDKIVNDLCCNIRSEIGTLYKASEAIAMLDMLLAFAHLCTVSNYVRPVFTDTLVIKQGRHPIIEKLYSTPFVPNDTYISSASTFQTITGPNMSGKSTYLRQVALLTIMAQIGSFVPAEFGAFRIMDQASKPMIELLLECKTLDGD
;
A
#
# COMPACT_ATOMS: atom_id res chain seq x y z
N MET A 1 -22.26 24.87 25.30
CA MET A 1 -20.89 24.43 24.92
C MET A 1 -20.90 24.09 23.44
N PRO A 2 -19.87 24.46 22.66
CA PRO A 2 -19.84 24.17 21.24
C PRO A 2 -19.94 22.66 20.99
N THR A 3 -20.71 22.28 19.97
CA THR A 3 -20.97 20.88 19.58
C THR A 3 -19.75 20.24 18.91
N THR A 4 -18.85 21.06 18.34
CA THR A 4 -17.61 20.66 17.66
C THR A 4 -16.48 21.64 17.99
N ALA A 5 -15.22 21.29 17.73
CA ALA A 5 -14.07 22.19 17.88
C ALA A 5 -13.89 23.18 16.69
N VAL A 6 -14.80 23.10 15.71
CA VAL A 6 -14.81 23.91 14.48
C VAL A 6 -15.82 25.05 14.59
N ASP A 7 -16.92 24.85 15.32
CA ASP A 7 -18.01 25.83 15.47
C ASP A 7 -17.99 26.51 16.85
N PRO A 8 -18.30 27.82 16.98
CA PRO A 8 -18.41 28.84 15.94
C PRO A 8 -17.07 29.55 15.62
N ILE A 9 -16.03 29.32 16.42
CA ILE A 9 -14.69 29.88 16.24
C ILE A 9 -13.73 28.70 16.08
N ASN A 10 -13.07 28.62 14.92
CA ASN A 10 -12.02 27.63 14.67
C ASN A 10 -11.03 27.60 15.85
N SER A 11 -10.99 26.49 16.57
CA SER A 11 -10.07 26.33 17.69
C SER A 11 -8.61 26.54 17.25
N LYS A 12 -7.75 26.92 18.20
CA LYS A 12 -6.30 27.05 17.96
C LYS A 12 -5.71 25.78 17.32
N LEU A 13 -6.20 24.60 17.71
CA LEU A 13 -5.80 23.32 17.14
C LEU A 13 -6.11 23.22 15.64
N VAL A 14 -7.32 23.62 15.23
CA VAL A 14 -7.74 23.60 13.81
C VAL A 14 -6.85 24.52 12.97
N ARG A 15 -6.47 25.69 13.50
CA ARG A 15 -5.52 26.60 12.83
C ARG A 15 -4.15 25.96 12.66
N ILE A 16 -3.58 25.41 13.74
CA ILE A 16 -2.28 24.73 13.71
C ILE A 16 -2.26 23.58 12.70
N ILE A 17 -3.32 22.77 12.65
CA ILE A 17 -3.43 21.66 11.68
C ILE A 17 -3.45 22.19 10.24
N LYS A 18 -4.26 23.22 9.96
CA LYS A 18 -4.33 23.81 8.61
C LYS A 18 -3.01 24.45 8.17
N GLU A 19 -2.30 25.09 9.08
CA GLU A 19 -1.00 25.72 8.80
C GLU A 19 0.10 24.68 8.51
N ASN A 20 0.13 23.58 9.26
CA ASN A 20 1.17 22.56 9.13
C ASN A 20 0.83 21.46 8.11
N ILE A 21 -0.46 21.23 7.84
CA ILE A 21 -0.96 20.19 6.93
C ILE A 21 -2.05 20.79 6.02
N PRO A 22 -1.67 21.64 5.05
CA PRO A 22 -2.63 22.42 4.25
C PRO A 22 -3.53 21.56 3.35
N SER A 23 -3.13 20.33 3.03
CA SER A 23 -3.94 19.37 2.26
C SER A 23 -4.93 18.56 3.10
N SER A 24 -5.01 18.79 4.42
CA SER A 24 -5.89 18.01 5.29
C SER A 24 -7.37 18.42 5.16
N THR A 25 -8.24 17.45 4.94
CA THR A 25 -9.69 17.63 5.03
C THR A 25 -10.13 17.49 6.49
N ILE A 26 -10.69 18.55 7.07
CA ILE A 26 -11.17 18.54 8.46
C ILE A 26 -12.67 18.26 8.45
N THR A 27 -13.05 17.11 8.99
CA THR A 27 -14.46 16.71 9.15
C THR A 27 -14.89 16.87 10.60
N PRO A 28 -15.87 17.74 10.91
CA PRO A 28 -16.34 17.91 12.27
C PRO A 28 -17.19 16.72 12.72
N ILE A 29 -16.92 16.20 13.92
CA ILE A 29 -17.71 15.15 14.58
C ILE A 29 -18.27 15.72 15.88
N ALA A 30 -19.55 15.46 16.17
CA ALA A 30 -20.20 15.97 17.37
C ALA A 30 -19.56 15.42 18.66
N ARG A 31 -19.34 16.28 19.65
CA ARG A 31 -18.70 15.97 20.94
C ARG A 31 -19.28 14.75 21.65
N ARG A 32 -20.59 14.51 21.53
CA ARG A 32 -21.28 13.36 22.13
C ARG A 32 -20.69 12.00 21.72
N PHE A 33 -20.01 11.93 20.58
CA PHE A 33 -19.40 10.70 20.07
C PHE A 33 -17.98 10.45 20.60
N PHE A 34 -17.38 11.42 21.29
CA PHE A 34 -16.09 11.27 21.96
C PHE A 34 -16.30 10.72 23.38
N ASN A 35 -16.62 9.42 23.47
CA ASN A 35 -16.89 8.74 24.73
C ASN A 35 -15.91 7.58 24.93
N ASP A 36 -15.24 7.55 26.07
CA ASP A 36 -14.22 6.55 26.43
C ASP A 36 -14.81 5.15 26.65
N THR A 37 -15.97 5.06 27.31
CA THR A 37 -16.67 3.79 27.56
C THR A 37 -17.06 3.12 26.24
N THR A 38 -17.65 3.88 25.31
CA THR A 38 -17.97 3.38 23.96
C THR A 38 -16.70 3.02 23.18
N GLY A 39 -15.63 3.80 23.34
CA GLY A 39 -14.32 3.50 22.72
C GLY A 39 -13.76 2.16 23.19
N LEU A 40 -13.80 1.89 24.50
CA LEU A 40 -13.36 0.63 25.07
C LEU A 40 -14.22 -0.54 24.59
N GLN A 41 -15.54 -0.37 24.53
CA GLN A 41 -16.46 -1.38 23.99
C GLN A 41 -16.13 -1.73 22.54
N TYR A 42 -15.84 -0.75 21.68
CA TYR A 42 -15.41 -1.00 20.30
C TYR A 42 -14.10 -1.79 20.23
N ILE A 43 -13.11 -1.43 21.06
CA ILE A 43 -11.85 -2.16 21.11
C ILE A 43 -12.12 -3.61 21.55
N GLN A 44 -12.83 -3.83 22.64
CA GLN A 44 -13.13 -5.19 23.13
C GLN A 44 -13.90 -6.04 22.11
N LYS A 45 -14.83 -5.43 21.38
CA LYS A 45 -15.64 -6.11 20.36
C LYS A 45 -14.81 -6.50 19.13
N TYR A 46 -13.98 -5.59 18.63
CA TYR A 46 -13.33 -5.76 17.33
C TYR A 46 -11.87 -6.19 17.41
N ILE A 47 -11.20 -6.10 18.56
CA ILE A 47 -9.77 -6.43 18.67
C ILE A 47 -9.49 -7.91 18.40
N ILE A 48 -8.50 -8.18 17.54
CA ILE A 48 -7.97 -9.53 17.32
C ILE A 48 -7.55 -10.15 18.64
N LYS A 49 -7.92 -11.42 18.87
CA LYS A 49 -7.65 -12.10 20.14
C LYS A 49 -6.15 -12.17 20.46
N GLU A 50 -5.33 -12.46 19.47
CA GLU A 50 -3.88 -12.55 19.60
C GLU A 50 -3.25 -11.21 20.00
N GLY A 51 -2.52 -11.18 21.11
CA GLY A 51 -1.82 -9.97 21.58
C GLY A 51 -2.73 -8.89 22.18
N SER A 52 -4.04 -9.16 22.33
CA SER A 52 -4.99 -8.18 22.89
C SER A 52 -4.80 -7.91 24.38
N ALA A 53 -4.31 -8.89 25.15
CA ALA A 53 -4.25 -8.83 26.61
C ALA A 53 -3.41 -7.65 27.12
N SER A 54 -2.22 -7.43 26.55
CA SER A 54 -1.35 -6.32 26.97
C SER A 54 -1.98 -4.96 26.71
N LEU A 55 -2.66 -4.80 25.57
CA LEU A 55 -3.35 -3.57 25.24
C LEU A 55 -4.56 -3.33 26.16
N LEU A 56 -5.38 -4.36 26.39
CA LEU A 56 -6.59 -4.27 27.21
C LEU A 56 -6.28 -3.97 28.69
N LEU A 57 -5.10 -4.34 29.19
CA LEU A 57 -4.64 -3.98 30.54
C LEU A 57 -4.22 -2.50 30.63
N GLY A 58 -3.55 -1.96 29.60
CA GLY A 58 -2.98 -0.62 29.64
C GLY A 58 -3.89 0.51 29.15
N ILE A 59 -4.79 0.22 28.20
CA ILE A 59 -5.62 1.24 27.54
C ILE A 59 -6.75 1.85 28.40
N PRO A 60 -7.34 1.19 29.42
CA PRO A 60 -8.47 1.76 30.17
C PRO A 60 -8.19 3.12 30.81
N THR A 61 -6.92 3.40 31.14
CA THR A 61 -6.49 4.67 31.73
C THR A 61 -6.32 5.81 30.70
N LYS A 62 -6.43 5.53 29.40
CA LYS A 62 -6.10 6.46 28.31
C LYS A 62 -7.36 7.10 27.72
N TYR A 63 -8.01 7.96 28.52
CA TYR A 63 -9.28 8.62 28.17
C TYR A 63 -9.31 9.20 26.75
N PHE A 64 -8.33 10.04 26.37
CA PHE A 64 -8.33 10.71 25.07
C PHE A 64 -8.20 9.74 23.88
N CYS A 65 -7.43 8.66 24.04
CA CYS A 65 -7.29 7.64 23.01
C CYS A 65 -8.60 6.88 22.80
N LEU A 66 -9.28 6.52 23.88
CA LEU A 66 -10.57 5.81 23.84
C LEU A 66 -11.66 6.70 23.23
N ALA A 67 -11.77 7.95 23.67
CA ALA A 67 -12.73 8.91 23.14
C ALA A 67 -12.52 9.18 21.64
N ALA A 68 -11.27 9.32 21.20
CA ALA A 68 -10.94 9.48 19.77
C ALA A 68 -11.29 8.22 18.97
N THR A 69 -11.02 7.03 19.52
CA THR A 69 -11.37 5.75 18.89
C THR A 69 -12.87 5.62 18.68
N ALA A 70 -13.69 5.99 19.67
CA ALA A 70 -15.14 5.97 19.56
C ALA A 70 -15.66 6.86 18.42
N ALA A 71 -15.14 8.09 18.34
CA ALA A 71 -15.53 9.05 17.31
C ALA A 71 -15.12 8.57 15.90
N VAL A 72 -13.91 8.02 15.73
CA VAL A 72 -13.43 7.50 14.45
C VAL A 72 -14.25 6.27 14.01
N MET A 73 -14.51 5.33 14.91
CA MET A 73 -15.33 4.16 14.60
C MET A 73 -16.74 4.55 14.15
N ARG A 74 -17.36 5.48 14.89
CA ARG A 74 -18.68 6.00 14.53
C ARG A 74 -18.69 6.68 13.17
N HIS A 75 -17.67 7.47 12.88
CA HIS A 75 -17.53 8.13 11.59
C HIS A 75 -17.36 7.13 10.44
N ILE A 76 -16.59 6.05 10.65
CA ILE A 76 -16.46 4.98 9.65
C ILE A 76 -17.80 4.30 9.37
N GLU A 77 -18.55 3.95 10.42
CA GLU A 77 -19.87 3.32 10.30
C GLU A 77 -20.86 4.21 9.52
N GLU A 78 -20.90 5.51 9.83
CA GLU A 78 -21.82 6.47 9.17
C GLU A 78 -21.41 6.78 7.73
N THR A 79 -20.11 6.96 7.45
CA THR A 79 -19.63 7.41 6.14
C THR A 79 -19.53 6.27 5.13
N ARG A 80 -19.23 5.05 5.60
CA ARG A 80 -19.04 3.87 4.72
C ARG A 80 -20.18 2.86 4.78
N ASN A 81 -21.16 3.02 5.66
CA ASN A 81 -22.24 2.04 5.89
C ASN A 81 -21.71 0.61 6.08
N ALA A 82 -20.55 0.48 6.73
CA ALA A 82 -19.82 -0.77 6.91
C ALA A 82 -19.45 -0.95 8.38
N THR A 83 -19.60 -2.17 8.87
CA THR A 83 -19.12 -2.58 10.20
C THR A 83 -17.97 -3.56 10.06
N PHE A 84 -17.27 -3.82 11.16
CA PHE A 84 -16.19 -4.80 11.20
C PHE A 84 -16.67 -6.11 11.82
N LEU A 85 -16.03 -7.21 11.42
CA LEU A 85 -16.20 -8.49 12.09
C LEU A 85 -15.70 -8.39 13.55
N ASN A 86 -16.33 -9.11 14.46
CA ASN A 86 -15.81 -9.23 15.82
C ASN A 86 -14.43 -9.89 15.78
N HIS A 87 -13.53 -9.41 16.64
CA HIS A 87 -12.17 -9.91 16.78
C HIS A 87 -11.29 -9.93 15.52
N SER A 88 -11.43 -8.93 14.63
CA SER A 88 -10.71 -8.89 13.36
C SER A 88 -9.85 -7.65 13.13
N VAL A 89 -9.98 -6.61 13.93
CA VAL A 89 -9.24 -5.34 13.78
C VAL A 89 -8.00 -5.35 14.66
N GLN A 90 -6.85 -4.99 14.10
CA GLN A 90 -5.63 -4.82 14.87
C GLN A 90 -5.60 -3.43 15.51
N PHE A 91 -5.62 -3.38 16.85
CA PHE A 91 -5.40 -2.14 17.60
C PHE A 91 -3.98 -2.14 18.17
N LYS A 92 -3.29 -1.01 18.04
CA LYS A 92 -1.97 -0.81 18.62
C LYS A 92 -1.94 0.52 19.36
N TYR A 93 -1.46 0.50 20.60
CA TYR A 93 -1.10 1.72 21.31
C TYR A 93 0.36 2.02 21.03
N GLN A 94 0.63 3.19 20.47
CA GLN A 94 1.97 3.61 20.10
C GLN A 94 2.39 4.82 20.93
N ILE A 95 3.59 4.71 21.52
CA ILE A 95 4.23 5.76 22.32
C ILE A 95 5.31 6.40 21.43
N CYS A 96 5.58 7.69 21.60
CA CYS A 96 6.67 8.37 20.89
C CYS A 96 8.07 8.02 21.43
N GLN A 97 8.16 7.28 22.55
CA GLN A 97 9.44 6.83 23.11
C GLN A 97 10.07 5.78 22.20
N GLY A 98 11.40 5.86 22.00
CA GLY A 98 12.15 4.97 21.11
C GLY A 98 12.23 5.44 19.64
N SER A 99 11.68 6.63 19.34
CA SER A 99 11.80 7.28 18.04
C SER A 99 12.28 8.72 18.17
N MET A 100 13.09 9.17 17.21
CA MET A 100 13.55 10.54 17.13
C MET A 100 12.37 11.47 16.83
N VAL A 101 12.19 12.51 17.65
CA VAL A 101 11.13 13.49 17.44
C VAL A 101 11.54 14.47 16.35
N ILE A 102 10.75 14.54 15.27
CA ILE A 102 10.90 15.52 14.19
C ILE A 102 9.62 16.36 14.14
N ASP A 103 9.73 17.67 14.32
CA ASP A 103 8.58 18.56 14.18
C ASP A 103 8.20 18.78 12.70
N CYS A 104 6.94 19.15 12.45
CA CYS A 104 6.42 19.31 11.09
C CYS A 104 7.21 20.33 10.25
N ALA A 105 7.70 21.41 10.87
CA ALA A 105 8.48 22.43 10.16
C ALA A 105 9.86 21.87 9.77
N THR A 106 10.55 21.17 10.66
CA THR A 106 11.81 20.48 10.33
C THR A 106 11.61 19.42 9.25
N ALA A 107 10.58 18.59 9.34
CA ALA A 107 10.29 17.56 8.33
C ALA A 107 10.03 18.17 6.93
N ARG A 108 9.37 19.34 6.89
CA ARG A 108 9.13 20.09 5.65
C ARG A 108 10.40 20.77 5.13
N ASN A 109 11.20 21.38 6.01
CA ASN A 109 12.44 22.06 5.65
C ASN A 109 13.53 21.10 5.13
N LEU A 110 13.54 19.87 5.65
CA LEU A 110 14.40 18.78 5.18
C LEU A 110 13.81 18.03 3.98
N GLU A 111 12.61 18.40 3.51
CA GLU A 111 11.92 17.76 2.37
C GLU A 111 11.82 16.23 2.54
N LEU A 112 11.50 15.77 3.75
CA LEU A 112 11.53 14.35 4.08
C LEU A 112 10.50 13.55 3.27
N THR A 113 9.31 14.11 3.08
CA THR A 113 8.19 13.44 2.39
C THR A 113 7.38 14.34 1.46
N ILE A 114 7.57 15.65 1.54
CA ILE A 114 6.87 16.66 0.75
C ILE A 114 7.94 17.64 0.27
N ASN A 115 7.98 17.89 -1.02
CA ASN A 115 8.88 18.85 -1.64
C ASN A 115 8.36 20.29 -1.43
N LEU A 116 9.26 21.26 -1.22
CA LEU A 116 8.90 22.68 -1.15
C LEU A 116 8.62 23.29 -2.53
N SER A 117 9.24 22.75 -3.58
CA SER A 117 9.04 23.11 -4.99
C SER A 117 8.04 22.14 -5.64
N THR A 118 6.88 22.65 -6.03
CA THR A 118 5.66 21.91 -6.39
C THR A 118 5.70 21.11 -7.71
N GLN A 119 6.88 20.79 -8.26
CA GLN A 119 7.00 20.19 -9.60
C GLN A 119 7.56 18.77 -9.65
N ASN A 120 8.12 18.22 -8.56
CA ASN A 120 8.65 16.84 -8.58
C ASN A 120 8.56 16.13 -7.22
N ASP A 121 7.62 15.18 -7.09
CA ASP A 121 7.43 14.39 -5.88
C ASP A 121 8.63 13.47 -5.54
N LYS A 122 9.46 13.15 -6.55
CA LYS A 122 10.68 12.33 -6.33
C LYS A 122 11.82 13.11 -5.67
N ALA A 123 11.77 14.44 -5.66
CA ALA A 123 12.78 15.30 -5.05
C ALA A 123 12.54 15.45 -3.53
N THR A 124 12.46 14.32 -2.83
CA THR A 124 12.32 14.24 -1.37
C THR A 124 13.19 13.09 -0.86
N LEU A 125 13.53 13.08 0.44
CA LEU A 125 14.27 11.95 1.01
C LEU A 125 13.50 10.63 0.79
N PHE A 126 12.19 10.64 1.06
CA PHE A 126 11.32 9.51 0.77
C PHE A 126 11.37 9.11 -0.71
N GLY A 127 11.26 10.06 -1.65
CA GLY A 127 11.27 9.77 -3.08
C GLY A 127 12.52 9.06 -3.57
N ILE A 128 13.67 9.31 -2.94
CA ILE A 128 14.97 8.74 -3.32
C ILE A 128 15.24 7.42 -2.63
N LEU A 129 14.79 7.27 -1.38
CA LEU A 129 14.92 6.01 -0.67
C LEU A 129 13.88 4.97 -1.08
N ASN A 130 12.77 5.42 -1.67
CA ASN A 130 11.63 4.56 -1.98
C ASN A 130 11.82 3.75 -3.28
N GLU A 131 12.67 2.75 -3.19
CA GLU A 131 12.81 1.65 -4.16
C GLU A 131 11.99 0.41 -3.75
N THR A 132 10.99 0.61 -2.88
CA THR A 132 10.12 -0.46 -2.41
C THR A 132 9.20 -0.94 -3.53
N LEU A 133 8.91 -2.24 -3.56
CA LEU A 133 8.09 -2.86 -4.61
C LEU A 133 6.61 -2.96 -4.24
N THR A 134 6.28 -2.53 -3.03
CA THR A 134 5.12 -3.04 -2.32
C THR A 134 4.49 -1.88 -1.51
N PRO A 135 3.16 -1.64 -1.58
CA PRO A 135 2.55 -0.47 -0.95
C PRO A 135 2.74 -0.40 0.57
N MET A 136 2.71 -1.54 1.26
CA MET A 136 2.98 -1.60 2.70
C MET A 136 4.44 -1.29 3.03
N GLY A 137 5.41 -1.71 2.19
CA GLY A 137 6.82 -1.34 2.35
C GLY A 137 7.03 0.17 2.21
N ALA A 138 6.41 0.80 1.20
CA ALA A 138 6.45 2.25 1.01
C ALA A 138 5.86 3.01 2.22
N ARG A 139 4.72 2.53 2.77
CA ARG A 139 4.12 3.11 3.98
C ARG A 139 5.03 2.99 5.20
N LEU A 140 5.66 1.82 5.37
CA LEU A 140 6.59 1.59 6.47
C LEU A 140 7.83 2.48 6.35
N LEU A 141 8.41 2.60 5.15
CA LEU A 141 9.54 3.49 4.88
C LEU A 141 9.19 4.94 5.24
N ARG A 142 8.04 5.43 4.78
CA ARG A 142 7.56 6.78 5.09
C ARG A 142 7.47 6.99 6.61
N SER A 143 6.92 6.02 7.33
CA SER A 143 6.84 6.07 8.79
C SER A 143 8.21 6.13 9.46
N ASN A 144 9.17 5.32 8.99
CA ASN A 144 10.53 5.29 9.57
C ASN A 144 11.32 6.57 9.29
N ILE A 145 11.14 7.21 8.13
CA ILE A 145 11.76 8.52 7.82
C ILE A 145 11.23 9.61 8.77
N LEU A 146 9.93 9.60 9.05
CA LEU A 146 9.31 10.58 9.95
C LEU A 146 9.55 10.28 11.44
N GLN A 147 9.83 9.03 11.79
CA GLN A 147 10.09 8.56 13.14
C GLN A 147 11.30 7.60 13.16
N PRO A 148 12.54 8.10 12.95
CA PRO A 148 13.75 7.28 13.00
C PRO A 148 13.94 6.62 14.37
N LEU A 149 14.62 5.48 14.42
CA LEU A 149 14.79 4.75 15.67
C LEU A 149 15.84 5.42 16.56
N THR A 150 15.73 5.25 17.87
CA THR A 150 16.77 5.64 18.84
C THR A 150 17.46 4.45 19.51
N ASP A 151 16.96 3.22 19.34
CA ASP A 151 17.61 2.03 19.86
C ASP A 151 18.71 1.53 18.91
N GLU A 152 19.96 1.68 19.34
CA GLU A 152 21.14 1.26 18.58
C GLU A 152 21.08 -0.21 18.14
N LYS A 153 20.62 -1.10 19.03
CA LYS A 153 20.60 -2.55 18.77
C LYS A 153 19.66 -2.87 17.62
N THR A 154 18.49 -2.24 17.60
CA THR A 154 17.52 -2.40 16.51
C THR A 154 18.07 -1.82 15.20
N ILE A 155 18.72 -0.65 15.24
CA ILE A 155 19.32 -0.04 14.05
C ILE A 155 20.41 -0.94 13.47
N ASN A 156 21.35 -1.41 14.30
CA ASN A 156 22.41 -2.33 13.87
C ASN A 156 21.85 -3.64 13.33
N THR A 157 20.75 -4.16 13.88
CA THR A 157 20.08 -5.35 13.34
C THR A 157 19.59 -5.11 11.91
N ARG A 158 19.04 -3.92 11.60
CA ARG A 158 18.65 -3.53 10.23
C ARG A 158 19.86 -3.37 9.32
N LEU A 159 20.90 -2.68 9.76
CA LEU A 159 22.13 -2.50 8.99
C LEU A 159 22.79 -3.84 8.62
N ASN A 160 22.80 -4.79 9.56
CA ASN A 160 23.27 -6.15 9.29
C ASN A 160 22.40 -6.86 8.22
N CYS A 161 21.09 -6.62 8.18
CA CYS A 161 20.24 -7.18 7.13
C CYS A 161 20.55 -6.58 5.77
N VAL A 162 20.70 -5.25 5.71
CA VAL A 162 21.03 -4.54 4.47
C VAL A 162 22.36 -5.03 3.93
N GLN A 163 23.36 -5.21 4.80
CA GLN A 163 24.65 -5.78 4.41
C GLN A 163 24.50 -7.19 3.82
N GLU A 164 23.84 -8.12 4.55
CA GLU A 164 23.64 -9.49 4.07
C GLU A 164 22.89 -9.54 2.74
N LEU A 165 21.83 -8.73 2.57
CA LEU A 165 21.06 -8.65 1.32
C LEU A 165 21.85 -8.02 0.17
N THR A 166 22.86 -7.19 0.47
CA THR A 166 23.74 -6.61 -0.55
C THR A 166 24.82 -7.60 -0.99
N GLU A 167 25.29 -8.46 -0.08
CA GLU A 167 26.30 -9.50 -0.36
C GLU A 167 25.70 -10.75 -1.03
N ALA A 168 24.43 -11.08 -0.75
CA ALA A 168 23.74 -12.24 -1.31
C ALA A 168 22.93 -11.89 -2.57
N GLU A 169 23.60 -11.75 -3.72
CA GLU A 169 22.99 -11.34 -4.99
C GLU A 169 21.82 -12.23 -5.45
N ASP A 170 21.97 -13.55 -5.38
CA ASP A 170 20.91 -14.51 -5.79
C ASP A 170 19.63 -14.32 -4.96
N THR A 171 19.79 -14.20 -3.64
CA THR A 171 18.69 -13.92 -2.72
C THR A 171 18.05 -12.58 -3.02
N PHE A 172 18.87 -11.54 -3.27
CA PHE A 172 18.39 -10.20 -3.60
C PHE A 172 17.48 -10.21 -4.84
N TYR A 173 17.90 -10.83 -5.94
CA TYR A 173 17.10 -10.90 -7.17
C TYR A 173 15.86 -11.79 -7.04
N ALA A 174 15.97 -12.90 -6.30
CA ALA A 174 14.82 -13.77 -6.00
C ALA A 174 13.74 -13.04 -5.20
N LEU A 175 14.14 -12.26 -4.19
CA LEU A 175 13.23 -11.43 -3.39
C LEU A 175 12.61 -10.31 -4.22
N LYS A 176 13.41 -9.60 -5.03
CA LYS A 176 12.93 -8.53 -5.91
C LYS A 176 11.88 -9.04 -6.90
N THR A 177 12.04 -10.25 -7.42
CA THR A 177 11.08 -10.88 -8.33
C THR A 177 9.81 -11.29 -7.60
N SER A 178 9.95 -11.90 -6.42
CA SER A 178 8.82 -12.37 -5.62
C SER A 178 7.96 -11.22 -5.08
N LEU A 179 8.57 -10.12 -4.64
CA LEU A 179 7.87 -8.97 -4.07
C LEU A 179 7.04 -8.19 -5.10
N LYS A 180 7.45 -8.16 -6.38
CA LYS A 180 6.68 -7.53 -7.47
C LYS A 180 5.30 -8.15 -7.69
N ALA A 181 5.11 -9.39 -7.26
CA ALA A 181 3.86 -10.13 -7.44
C ALA A 181 2.80 -9.76 -6.39
N PHE A 182 3.17 -9.01 -5.35
CA PHE A 182 2.26 -8.64 -4.27
C PHE A 182 1.35 -7.48 -4.65
N ASN A 183 0.08 -7.65 -4.30
CA ASN A 183 -0.86 -6.55 -4.16
C ASN A 183 -0.81 -6.01 -2.72
N ASP A 184 -1.57 -4.95 -2.44
CA ASP A 184 -1.70 -4.39 -1.09
C ASP A 184 -2.41 -5.37 -0.13
N ILE A 185 -1.63 -6.02 0.74
CA ILE A 185 -2.12 -7.01 1.71
C ILE A 185 -3.01 -6.33 2.76
N ASP A 186 -2.71 -5.10 3.17
CA ASP A 186 -3.51 -4.39 4.17
C ASP A 186 -4.92 -4.08 3.63
N HIS A 187 -4.99 -3.74 2.35
CA HIS A 187 -6.28 -3.57 1.66
C HIS A 187 -7.03 -4.90 1.52
N LEU A 188 -6.31 -5.99 1.22
CA LEU A 188 -6.90 -7.32 1.20
C LEU A 188 -7.50 -7.69 2.57
N ILE A 189 -6.74 -7.55 3.66
CA ILE A 189 -7.22 -7.82 5.01
C ILE A 189 -8.44 -6.95 5.33
N THR A 190 -8.38 -5.65 5.02
CA THR A 190 -9.51 -4.72 5.20
C THR A 190 -10.78 -5.22 4.50
N SER A 191 -10.64 -5.76 3.29
CA SER A 191 -11.75 -6.33 2.54
C SER A 191 -12.30 -7.63 3.16
N PHE A 192 -11.50 -8.41 3.89
CA PHE A 192 -12.00 -9.60 4.61
C PHE A 192 -12.79 -9.24 5.86
N ILE A 193 -12.38 -8.19 6.57
CA ILE A 193 -12.94 -7.82 7.88
C ILE A 193 -14.15 -6.91 7.79
N GLN A 194 -14.30 -6.15 6.71
CA GLN A 194 -15.46 -5.30 6.49
C GLN A 194 -16.68 -6.13 6.10
N VAL A 195 -17.75 -5.98 6.87
CA VAL A 195 -19.05 -6.61 6.61
C VAL A 195 -19.98 -5.57 5.98
N PRO A 196 -20.41 -5.76 4.73
CA PRO A 196 -21.38 -4.87 4.11
C PRO A 196 -22.75 -5.04 4.76
N THR A 197 -23.47 -3.93 4.94
CA THR A 197 -24.80 -3.91 5.57
C THR A 197 -25.94 -4.38 4.67
N LYS A 198 -25.74 -4.41 3.34
CA LYS A 198 -26.73 -4.89 2.36
C LYS A 198 -26.09 -5.86 1.37
N PRO A 199 -26.52 -7.13 1.31
CA PRO A 199 -26.03 -8.08 0.32
C PRO A 199 -26.46 -7.63 -1.09
N SER A 200 -25.55 -7.74 -2.06
CA SER A 200 -25.85 -7.50 -3.48
C SER A 200 -24.93 -8.36 -4.34
N VAL A 201 -25.28 -8.56 -5.61
CA VAL A 201 -24.47 -9.32 -6.57
C VAL A 201 -23.03 -8.80 -6.64
N LYS A 202 -22.84 -7.49 -6.51
CA LYS A 202 -21.51 -6.85 -6.46
C LYS A 202 -20.70 -7.30 -5.24
N HIS A 203 -21.35 -7.57 -4.10
CA HIS A 203 -20.66 -8.12 -2.92
C HIS A 203 -20.22 -9.56 -3.16
N SER A 204 -21.06 -10.38 -3.79
CA SER A 204 -20.73 -11.74 -4.18
C SER A 204 -19.52 -11.78 -5.14
N GLU A 205 -19.50 -10.90 -6.15
CA GLU A 205 -18.35 -10.75 -7.05
C GLU A 205 -17.07 -10.37 -6.29
N GLN A 206 -17.19 -9.43 -5.34
CA GLN A 206 -16.05 -9.00 -4.52
C GLN A 206 -15.56 -10.13 -3.62
N GLY A 207 -16.44 -10.93 -3.01
CA GLY A 207 -16.07 -12.08 -2.19
C GLY A 207 -15.18 -13.07 -2.96
N ILE A 208 -15.58 -13.40 -4.18
CA ILE A 208 -14.79 -14.28 -5.07
C ILE A 208 -13.42 -13.68 -5.34
N ASN A 209 -13.34 -12.40 -5.74
CA ASN A 209 -12.07 -11.74 -6.00
C ASN A 209 -11.16 -11.70 -4.77
N ARG A 210 -11.71 -11.50 -3.56
CA ARG A 210 -10.95 -11.47 -2.31
C ARG A 210 -10.25 -12.80 -2.05
N ILE A 211 -10.96 -13.91 -2.22
CA ILE A 211 -10.38 -15.25 -2.05
C ILE A 211 -9.31 -15.54 -3.12
N ILE A 212 -9.54 -15.16 -4.38
CA ILE A 212 -8.54 -15.36 -5.43
C ILE A 212 -7.27 -14.52 -5.16
N ASN A 213 -7.44 -13.26 -4.75
CA ASN A 213 -6.32 -12.40 -4.37
C ASN A 213 -5.56 -12.99 -3.18
N LEU A 214 -6.25 -13.56 -2.20
CA LEU A 214 -5.62 -14.23 -1.07
C LEU A 214 -4.84 -15.47 -1.50
N LYS A 215 -5.39 -16.30 -2.40
CA LYS A 215 -4.69 -17.46 -2.98
C LYS A 215 -3.34 -17.03 -3.58
N HIS A 216 -3.35 -16.01 -4.42
CA HIS A 216 -2.14 -15.51 -5.06
C HIS A 216 -1.17 -14.89 -4.06
N THR A 217 -1.68 -14.17 -3.06
CA THR A 217 -0.88 -13.58 -1.99
C THR A 217 -0.17 -14.65 -1.17
N LEU A 218 -0.87 -15.71 -0.75
CA LEU A 218 -0.29 -16.82 0.01
C LEU A 218 0.80 -17.54 -0.79
N LYS A 219 0.55 -17.81 -2.08
CA LYS A 219 1.57 -18.36 -2.96
C LYS A 219 2.79 -17.44 -3.08
N SER A 220 2.60 -16.12 -3.14
CA SER A 220 3.71 -15.16 -3.18
C SER A 220 4.48 -15.12 -1.85
N ILE A 221 3.79 -15.28 -0.72
CA ILE A 221 4.39 -15.42 0.61
C ILE A 221 5.31 -16.64 0.67
N GLU A 222 4.89 -17.77 0.12
CA GLU A 222 5.69 -19.00 0.07
C GLU A 222 7.01 -18.79 -0.70
N HIS A 223 6.97 -18.12 -1.85
CA HIS A 223 8.19 -17.80 -2.61
C HIS A 223 9.15 -16.87 -1.85
N VAL A 224 8.61 -15.84 -1.17
CA VAL A 224 9.41 -14.96 -0.32
C VAL A 224 10.02 -15.74 0.85
N ALA A 225 9.23 -16.60 1.50
CA ALA A 225 9.72 -17.43 2.59
C ALA A 225 10.89 -18.32 2.13
N GLN A 226 10.76 -18.98 0.98
CA GLN A 226 11.84 -19.79 0.40
C GLN A 226 13.11 -18.97 0.14
N ALA A 227 12.98 -17.77 -0.45
CA ALA A 227 14.13 -16.91 -0.75
C ALA A 227 14.85 -16.40 0.51
N VAL A 228 14.12 -16.11 1.60
CA VAL A 228 14.72 -15.68 2.88
C VAL A 228 15.26 -16.85 3.70
N GLY A 229 14.92 -18.11 3.37
CA GLY A 229 15.27 -19.28 4.16
C GLY A 229 16.77 -19.52 4.34
N ALA A 230 17.58 -19.10 3.37
CA ALA A 230 19.04 -19.20 3.40
C ALA A 230 19.72 -18.13 4.28
N CYS A 231 19.02 -17.04 4.62
CA CYS A 231 19.62 -15.92 5.35
C CYS A 231 19.89 -16.24 6.83
N GLU A 232 20.95 -15.69 7.39
CA GLU A 232 21.41 -15.92 8.76
C GLU A 232 20.98 -14.84 9.74
N ASN A 233 20.79 -13.59 9.29
CA ASN A 233 20.46 -12.49 10.19
C ASN A 233 19.19 -12.76 11.01
N ARG A 234 19.25 -12.42 12.30
CA ARG A 234 18.16 -12.61 13.27
C ARG A 234 16.81 -12.04 12.81
N LEU A 235 16.79 -10.86 12.19
CA LEU A 235 15.55 -10.24 11.71
C LEU A 235 15.00 -10.96 10.48
N LEU A 236 15.86 -11.36 9.53
CA LEU A 236 15.46 -12.18 8.37
C LEU A 236 14.95 -13.55 8.80
N ARG A 237 15.59 -14.22 9.77
CA ARG A 237 15.09 -15.45 10.40
C ARG A 237 13.75 -15.26 11.08
N THR A 238 13.53 -14.11 11.72
CA THR A 238 12.24 -13.78 12.33
C THR A 238 11.16 -13.59 11.27
N ILE A 239 11.46 -12.89 10.17
CA ILE A 239 10.58 -12.72 9.01
C ILE A 239 10.25 -14.10 8.43
N HIS A 240 11.24 -14.93 8.16
CA HIS A 240 11.06 -16.30 7.68
C HIS A 240 10.08 -17.10 8.56
N ARG A 241 10.24 -17.07 9.88
CA ARG A 241 9.34 -17.76 10.82
C ARG A 241 7.91 -17.24 10.75
N LEU A 242 7.71 -15.93 10.57
CA LEU A 242 6.36 -15.34 10.43
C LEU A 242 5.70 -15.72 9.09
N LEU A 243 6.48 -15.87 8.02
CA LEU A 243 5.99 -16.26 6.71
C LEU A 243 5.79 -17.78 6.56
N THR A 244 6.41 -18.59 7.42
CA THR A 244 6.25 -20.06 7.48
C THR A 244 5.30 -20.52 8.59
N ASP A 245 4.45 -19.62 9.09
CA ASP A 245 3.44 -19.96 10.09
C ASP A 245 2.45 -21.00 9.54
N GLN A 246 2.23 -22.09 10.27
CA GLN A 246 1.36 -23.21 9.87
C GLN A 246 -0.08 -22.77 9.54
N ARG A 247 -0.55 -21.65 10.12
CA ARG A 247 -1.88 -21.10 9.84
C ARG A 247 -1.99 -20.55 8.42
N LEU A 248 -0.90 -19.99 7.86
CA LEU A 248 -0.87 -19.56 6.46
C LEU A 248 -1.00 -20.76 5.51
N GLU A 249 -0.28 -21.85 5.81
CA GLU A 249 -0.37 -23.09 5.04
C GLU A 249 -1.79 -23.69 5.13
N ARG A 250 -2.42 -23.65 6.31
CA ARG A 250 -3.82 -24.06 6.48
C ARG A 250 -4.76 -23.24 5.58
N PHE A 251 -4.53 -21.93 5.43
CA PHE A 251 -5.32 -21.11 4.51
C PHE A 251 -5.11 -21.53 3.06
N SER A 252 -3.86 -21.78 2.63
CA SER A 252 -3.57 -22.30 1.28
C SER A 252 -4.34 -23.60 1.02
N ARG A 253 -4.27 -24.56 1.96
CA ARG A 253 -4.99 -25.84 1.85
C ARG A 253 -6.51 -25.66 1.78
N LEU A 254 -7.10 -24.83 2.64
CA LEU A 254 -8.55 -24.55 2.63
C LEU A 254 -9.01 -23.90 1.33
N ILE A 255 -8.20 -23.01 0.77
CA ILE A 255 -8.49 -22.38 -0.51
C ILE A 255 -8.36 -23.41 -1.64
N ASP A 256 -7.35 -24.28 -1.60
CA ASP A 256 -7.12 -25.30 -2.63
C ASP A 256 -8.16 -26.42 -2.63
N THR A 257 -8.92 -26.64 -1.56
CA THR A 257 -10.07 -27.57 -1.62
C THR A 257 -11.26 -27.00 -2.40
N VAL A 258 -11.44 -25.68 -2.38
CA VAL A 258 -12.63 -25.00 -2.92
C VAL A 258 -12.36 -24.31 -4.25
N ILE A 259 -11.19 -23.71 -4.44
CA ILE A 259 -10.84 -22.84 -5.56
C ILE A 259 -9.95 -23.58 -6.54
N GLU A 260 -10.23 -23.43 -7.82
CA GLU A 260 -9.50 -24.05 -8.91
C GLU A 260 -8.01 -23.68 -8.88
N GLN A 261 -7.12 -24.60 -9.27
CA GLN A 261 -5.67 -24.37 -9.17
C GLN A 261 -5.17 -23.38 -10.22
N ASN A 262 -5.75 -23.42 -11.41
CA ASN A 262 -5.33 -22.64 -12.57
C ASN A 262 -5.95 -21.24 -12.65
N VAL A 263 -6.51 -20.72 -11.54
CA VAL A 263 -7.09 -19.38 -11.52
C VAL A 263 -5.98 -18.34 -11.55
N VAL A 264 -5.84 -17.66 -12.70
CA VAL A 264 -4.90 -16.56 -12.89
C VAL A 264 -5.60 -15.21 -12.66
N LEU A 265 -4.86 -14.23 -12.16
CA LEU A 265 -5.35 -12.85 -12.03
C LEU A 265 -5.48 -12.20 -13.41
N GLU A 266 -6.72 -11.98 -13.84
CA GLU A 266 -7.03 -11.34 -15.12
C GLU A 266 -7.21 -9.83 -14.97
N LYS A 267 -6.83 -9.08 -16.01
CA LYS A 267 -7.02 -7.62 -16.06
C LYS A 267 -8.08 -7.19 -17.08
N THR A 268 -8.41 -8.06 -18.03
CA THR A 268 -9.42 -7.77 -19.04
C THR A 268 -10.82 -7.92 -18.45
N ALA A 269 -11.79 -7.12 -18.92
CA ALA A 269 -13.16 -7.18 -18.40
C ALA A 269 -13.80 -8.56 -18.57
N ILE A 270 -13.53 -9.22 -19.70
CA ILE A 270 -14.00 -10.58 -19.99
C ILE A 270 -13.21 -11.63 -19.20
N GLY A 271 -11.89 -11.45 -19.05
CA GLY A 271 -11.04 -12.32 -18.24
C GLY A 271 -11.50 -12.34 -16.79
N LEU A 272 -11.75 -11.17 -16.19
CA LEU A 272 -12.31 -11.05 -14.83
C LEU A 272 -13.67 -11.76 -14.69
N ARG A 273 -14.53 -11.65 -15.71
CA ARG A 273 -15.84 -12.31 -15.74
C ARG A 273 -15.68 -13.84 -15.73
N ASN A 274 -14.83 -14.37 -16.61
CA ASN A 274 -14.56 -15.81 -16.72
C ASN A 274 -13.88 -16.34 -15.46
N GLN A 275 -12.88 -15.60 -14.96
CA GLN A 275 -12.16 -15.93 -13.73
C GLN A 275 -13.13 -16.11 -12.55
N ARG A 276 -14.09 -15.20 -12.37
CA ARG A 276 -15.09 -15.31 -11.29
C ARG A 276 -16.06 -16.47 -11.52
N CYS A 277 -16.53 -16.64 -12.76
CA CYS A 277 -17.47 -17.69 -13.13
C CYS A 277 -16.92 -19.09 -12.79
N PHE A 278 -15.64 -19.33 -13.10
CA PHE A 278 -14.98 -20.63 -12.96
C PHE A 278 -14.02 -20.70 -11.76
N ALA A 279 -14.12 -19.77 -10.79
CA ALA A 279 -13.21 -19.71 -9.65
C ALA A 279 -13.34 -20.93 -8.72
N VAL A 280 -14.59 -21.29 -8.36
CA VAL A 280 -14.89 -22.44 -7.50
C VAL A 280 -14.76 -23.73 -8.30
N LYS A 281 -14.17 -24.78 -7.73
CA LYS A 281 -14.02 -26.08 -8.41
C LYS A 281 -15.36 -26.68 -8.84
N ALA A 282 -15.34 -27.45 -9.92
CA ALA A 282 -16.48 -28.26 -10.33
C ALA A 282 -16.77 -29.35 -9.29
N GLY A 283 -18.02 -29.75 -9.13
CA GLY A 283 -18.45 -30.78 -8.19
C GLY A 283 -18.65 -30.28 -6.75
N CYS A 284 -18.31 -29.03 -6.42
CA CYS A 284 -18.64 -28.45 -5.11
C CYS A 284 -20.16 -28.24 -4.93
N ASN A 285 -20.87 -27.96 -6.02
CA ASN A 285 -22.32 -27.78 -6.01
C ASN A 285 -22.90 -28.08 -7.41
N GLY A 286 -23.80 -29.06 -7.51
CA GLY A 286 -24.37 -29.46 -8.80
C GLY A 286 -25.19 -28.36 -9.51
N LEU A 287 -25.88 -27.50 -8.76
CA LEU A 287 -26.63 -26.38 -9.34
C LEU A 287 -25.71 -25.30 -9.90
N LEU A 288 -24.57 -25.05 -9.23
CA LEU A 288 -23.54 -24.13 -9.73
C LEU A 288 -22.98 -24.61 -11.06
N ASP A 289 -22.75 -25.92 -11.19
CA ASP A 289 -22.22 -26.51 -12.42
C ASP A 289 -23.24 -26.45 -13.57
N VAL A 290 -24.53 -26.64 -13.28
CA VAL A 290 -25.62 -26.43 -14.26
C VAL A 290 -25.68 -24.98 -14.74
N ALA A 291 -25.63 -24.01 -13.82
CA ALA A 291 -25.66 -22.59 -14.16
C ALA A 291 -24.43 -22.18 -15.02
N ARG A 292 -23.25 -22.73 -14.71
CA ARG A 292 -22.02 -22.57 -15.51
C ARG A 292 -22.14 -23.14 -16.91
N GLN A 293 -22.76 -24.32 -17.04
CA GLN A 293 -23.01 -24.93 -18.33
C GLN A 293 -23.94 -24.07 -19.18
N THR A 294 -25.02 -23.55 -18.59
CA THR A 294 -25.94 -22.62 -19.28
C THR A 294 -25.23 -21.33 -19.74
N TYR A 295 -24.33 -20.78 -18.91
CA TYR A 295 -23.49 -19.65 -19.29
C TYR A 295 -22.59 -19.97 -20.49
N LYS A 296 -21.91 -21.12 -20.48
CA LYS A 296 -21.00 -21.56 -21.55
C LYS A 296 -21.76 -21.79 -22.87
N GLU A 297 -22.89 -22.48 -22.81
CA GLU A 297 -23.76 -22.71 -23.97
C GLU A 297 -24.26 -21.38 -24.56
N THR A 298 -24.73 -20.47 -23.72
CA THR A 298 -25.24 -19.17 -24.21
C THR A 298 -24.14 -18.32 -24.86
N ILE A 299 -22.87 -18.47 -24.44
CA ILE A 299 -21.74 -17.84 -25.13
C ILE A 299 -21.49 -18.47 -26.49
N ASN A 300 -21.50 -19.81 -26.58
CA ASN A 300 -21.34 -20.50 -27.85
C ASN A 300 -22.45 -20.10 -28.84
N ASP A 301 -23.70 -20.01 -28.36
CA ASP A 301 -24.82 -19.52 -29.17
C ASP A 301 -24.58 -18.11 -29.74
N ILE A 302 -23.88 -17.21 -29.01
CA ILE A 302 -23.55 -15.88 -29.54
C ILE A 302 -22.63 -16.01 -30.75
N PHE A 303 -21.60 -16.85 -30.65
CA PHE A 303 -20.68 -17.07 -31.76
C PHE A 303 -21.39 -17.72 -32.96
N GLU A 304 -22.30 -18.67 -32.73
CA GLU A 304 -23.12 -19.27 -33.79
C GLU A 304 -24.03 -18.26 -34.49
N VAL A 305 -24.69 -17.38 -33.72
CA VAL A 305 -25.52 -16.30 -34.29
C VAL A 305 -24.67 -15.33 -35.12
N VAL A 306 -23.47 -15.00 -34.64
CA VAL A 306 -22.58 -14.10 -35.37
C VAL A 306 -22.08 -14.74 -36.67
N ASN A 307 -21.69 -16.02 -36.64
CA ASN A 307 -21.30 -16.74 -37.86
C ASN A 307 -22.44 -16.77 -38.87
N ARG A 308 -23.67 -17.02 -38.42
CA ARG A 308 -24.86 -16.96 -39.28
C ARG A 308 -25.03 -15.58 -39.93
N TYR A 309 -24.83 -14.50 -39.20
CA TYR A 309 -24.90 -13.14 -39.77
C TYR A 309 -23.75 -12.83 -40.74
N VAL A 310 -22.56 -13.39 -40.52
CA VAL A 310 -21.44 -13.26 -41.47
C VAL A 310 -21.81 -13.94 -42.79
N ASP A 311 -22.38 -15.15 -42.73
CA ASP A 311 -22.75 -15.92 -43.92
C ASP A 311 -23.96 -15.31 -44.65
N GLU A 312 -24.99 -14.89 -43.91
CA GLU A 312 -26.26 -14.40 -44.48
C GLU A 312 -26.12 -13.00 -45.11
N TYR A 313 -25.35 -12.11 -44.48
CA TYR A 313 -25.21 -10.72 -44.92
C TYR A 313 -23.88 -10.42 -45.59
N ASN A 314 -22.97 -11.39 -45.68
CA ASN A 314 -21.62 -11.23 -46.22
C ASN A 314 -20.84 -10.04 -45.61
N VAL A 315 -20.98 -9.83 -44.29
CA VAL A 315 -20.30 -8.74 -43.57
C VAL A 315 -19.27 -9.32 -42.62
N HIS A 316 -18.06 -8.76 -42.62
CA HIS A 316 -17.05 -9.11 -41.62
C HIS A 316 -17.41 -8.54 -40.24
N LEU A 317 -17.78 -9.41 -39.31
CA LEU A 317 -18.17 -9.06 -37.95
C LEU A 317 -17.11 -9.49 -36.94
N LYS A 318 -16.73 -8.57 -36.04
CA LYS A 318 -15.90 -8.88 -34.86
C LYS A 318 -16.72 -8.73 -33.59
N VAL A 319 -16.80 -9.80 -32.82
CA VAL A 319 -17.40 -9.80 -31.48
C VAL A 319 -16.46 -9.10 -30.51
N GLN A 320 -17.00 -8.14 -29.76
CA GLN A 320 -16.30 -7.43 -28.69
C GLN A 320 -17.14 -7.43 -27.42
N PHE A 321 -16.49 -7.18 -26.28
CA PHE A 321 -17.15 -7.13 -24.98
C PHE A 321 -16.88 -5.81 -24.27
N SER A 322 -17.92 -5.23 -23.69
CA SER A 322 -17.85 -4.11 -22.75
C SER A 322 -18.71 -4.40 -21.53
N VAL A 323 -18.30 -3.92 -20.36
CA VAL A 323 -19.07 -4.08 -19.11
C VAL A 323 -20.45 -3.45 -19.21
N THR A 324 -20.58 -2.31 -19.92
CA THR A 324 -21.85 -1.58 -20.04
C THR A 324 -22.77 -2.15 -21.12
N MET A 325 -22.22 -2.61 -22.24
CA MET A 325 -22.99 -3.07 -23.41
C MET A 325 -23.13 -4.59 -23.50
N GLY A 326 -22.35 -5.34 -22.72
CA GLY A 326 -22.22 -6.79 -22.91
C GLY A 326 -21.42 -7.12 -24.17
N TYR A 327 -21.75 -8.24 -24.82
CA TYR A 327 -21.22 -8.58 -26.13
C TYR A 327 -21.88 -7.72 -27.21
N TYR A 328 -21.08 -7.13 -28.07
CA TYR A 328 -21.54 -6.29 -29.18
C TYR A 328 -20.71 -6.56 -30.42
N LEU A 329 -21.20 -6.11 -31.57
CA LEU A 329 -20.57 -6.32 -32.87
C LEU A 329 -19.84 -5.06 -33.32
N SER A 330 -18.72 -5.27 -34.00
CA SER A 330 -18.00 -4.19 -34.64
C SER A 330 -17.48 -4.60 -36.02
N THR A 331 -17.48 -3.63 -36.94
CA THR A 331 -16.85 -3.76 -38.26
C THR A 331 -16.15 -2.45 -38.61
N THR A 332 -15.32 -2.47 -39.65
CA THR A 332 -14.71 -1.24 -40.19
C THR A 332 -15.48 -0.75 -41.40
N VAL A 333 -15.57 0.58 -41.57
CA VAL A 333 -16.26 1.19 -42.71
C VAL A 333 -15.71 0.68 -44.05
N ASP A 334 -14.39 0.43 -44.12
CA ASP A 334 -13.70 -0.06 -45.32
C ASP A 334 -14.09 -1.50 -45.71
N GLN A 335 -14.73 -2.26 -44.82
CA GLN A 335 -15.15 -3.67 -45.01
C GLN A 335 -16.63 -3.82 -45.39
N LEU A 336 -17.37 -2.71 -45.53
CA LEU A 336 -18.77 -2.72 -45.93
C LEU A 336 -18.87 -2.54 -47.44
N GLU A 337 -19.09 -3.64 -48.17
CA GLU A 337 -19.46 -3.60 -49.58
C GLU A 337 -20.82 -2.92 -49.73
N GLY A 338 -20.86 -1.71 -50.28
CA GLY A 338 -22.09 -0.92 -50.45
C GLY A 338 -22.33 0.17 -49.37
N GLY A 339 -21.47 0.27 -48.35
CA GLY A 339 -21.47 1.39 -47.40
C GLY A 339 -22.60 1.45 -46.38
N GLU A 340 -23.62 0.60 -46.48
CA GLU A 340 -24.76 0.54 -45.56
C GLU A 340 -24.82 -0.78 -44.78
N LEU A 341 -25.22 -0.71 -43.51
CA LEU A 341 -25.42 -1.89 -42.66
C LEU A 341 -26.86 -2.42 -42.83
N PRO A 342 -27.07 -3.74 -42.86
CA PRO A 342 -28.40 -4.34 -42.83
C PRO A 342 -29.26 -3.84 -41.66
N LEU A 343 -30.58 -3.69 -41.89
CA LEU A 343 -31.54 -3.13 -40.92
C LEU A 343 -31.68 -3.94 -39.61
N ILE A 344 -31.22 -5.20 -39.60
CA ILE A 344 -31.19 -6.03 -38.38
C ILE A 344 -30.21 -5.47 -37.32
N PHE A 345 -29.21 -4.69 -37.74
CA PHE A 345 -28.25 -4.06 -36.85
C PHE A 345 -28.81 -2.75 -36.31
N ILE A 346 -28.96 -2.71 -34.99
CA ILE A 346 -29.52 -1.58 -34.24
C ILE A 346 -28.46 -0.95 -33.34
N ASN A 347 -28.76 0.26 -32.85
CA ASN A 347 -27.86 1.06 -31.99
C ASN A 347 -26.47 1.25 -32.62
N VAL A 348 -26.43 1.63 -33.90
CA VAL A 348 -25.20 1.85 -34.64
C VAL A 348 -24.51 3.13 -34.17
N ILE A 349 -23.28 3.00 -33.68
CA ILE A 349 -22.40 4.09 -33.26
C ILE A 349 -21.16 4.07 -34.14
N LYS A 350 -20.91 5.17 -34.85
CA LYS A 350 -19.71 5.39 -35.64
C LYS A 350 -18.67 6.17 -34.85
N LYS A 351 -17.49 5.59 -34.65
CA LYS A 351 -16.30 6.28 -34.12
C LYS A 351 -15.13 6.07 -35.07
N ASN A 352 -14.63 7.15 -35.66
CA ASN A 352 -13.59 7.12 -36.70
C ASN A 352 -13.99 6.17 -37.84
N LYS A 353 -13.15 5.19 -38.15
CA LYS A 353 -13.38 4.13 -39.16
C LYS A 353 -14.07 2.88 -38.61
N LYS A 354 -14.50 2.87 -37.35
CA LYS A 354 -15.10 1.70 -36.69
C LYS A 354 -16.59 1.94 -36.44
N LEU A 355 -17.40 0.97 -36.86
CA LEU A 355 -18.84 0.92 -36.59
C LEU A 355 -19.07 -0.10 -35.48
N THR A 356 -19.96 0.27 -34.56
CA THR A 356 -20.29 -0.51 -33.36
C THR A 356 -21.79 -0.65 -33.28
N PHE A 357 -22.33 -1.85 -33.13
CA PHE A 357 -23.78 -2.10 -33.19
C PHE A 357 -24.17 -3.40 -32.47
N THR A 358 -25.46 -3.64 -32.31
CA THR A 358 -26.03 -4.85 -31.70
C THR A 358 -27.25 -5.33 -32.50
N THR A 359 -27.79 -6.51 -32.18
CA THR A 359 -29.09 -6.99 -32.69
C THR A 359 -30.04 -7.29 -31.54
N LEU A 360 -31.34 -7.40 -31.82
CA LEU A 360 -32.34 -7.81 -30.80
C LEU A 360 -32.04 -9.21 -30.24
N GLU A 361 -31.59 -10.13 -31.09
CA GLU A 361 -31.20 -11.49 -30.68
C GLU A 361 -29.97 -11.47 -29.76
N LEU A 362 -28.95 -10.67 -30.10
CA LEU A 362 -27.76 -10.50 -29.28
C LEU A 362 -28.10 -9.84 -27.93
N MET A 363 -29.02 -8.86 -27.91
CA MET A 363 -29.50 -8.25 -26.67
C MET A 363 -30.21 -9.25 -25.75
N LYS A 364 -31.05 -10.14 -26.31
CA LYS A 364 -31.70 -11.22 -25.54
C LYS A 364 -30.67 -12.21 -24.97
N LYS A 365 -29.67 -12.61 -25.77
CA LYS A 365 -28.59 -13.49 -25.30
C LYS A 365 -27.73 -12.84 -24.22
N ASN A 366 -27.41 -11.55 -24.35
CA ASN A 366 -26.72 -10.77 -23.30
C ASN A 366 -27.50 -10.74 -21.99
N ALA A 367 -28.83 -10.55 -22.04
CA ALA A 367 -29.68 -10.61 -20.86
C ALA A 367 -29.60 -11.99 -20.18
N LYS A 368 -29.78 -13.08 -20.95
CA LYS A 368 -29.65 -14.46 -20.45
C LYS A 368 -28.28 -14.76 -19.83
N ILE A 369 -27.20 -14.23 -20.42
CA ILE A 369 -25.83 -14.35 -19.91
C ILE A 369 -25.68 -13.62 -18.56
N ASN A 370 -26.31 -12.46 -18.39
CA ASN A 370 -26.27 -11.73 -17.12
C ASN A 370 -27.09 -12.43 -16.04
N ASP A 371 -28.23 -13.02 -16.38
CA ASP A 371 -29.05 -13.80 -15.45
C ASP A 371 -28.30 -15.05 -14.97
N SER A 372 -27.75 -15.82 -15.91
CA SER A 372 -26.95 -17.03 -15.61
C SER A 372 -25.74 -16.69 -14.73
N LEU A 373 -25.08 -15.56 -15.00
CA LEU A 373 -23.96 -15.11 -14.18
C LEU A 373 -24.36 -14.68 -12.78
N THR A 374 -25.50 -14.00 -12.64
CA THR A 374 -26.01 -13.59 -11.34
C THR A 374 -26.25 -14.82 -10.48
N GLU A 375 -26.84 -15.88 -11.05
CA GLU A 375 -27.03 -17.15 -10.39
C GLU A 375 -25.69 -17.81 -9.98
N VAL A 376 -24.73 -17.88 -10.90
CA VAL A 376 -23.37 -18.39 -10.62
C VAL A 376 -22.72 -17.64 -9.46
N TYR A 377 -22.81 -16.31 -9.44
CA TYR A 377 -22.21 -15.50 -8.38
C TYR A 377 -22.89 -15.71 -7.03
N LEU A 378 -24.22 -15.74 -6.99
CA LEU A 378 -24.96 -15.98 -5.74
C LEU A 378 -24.70 -17.37 -5.17
N MET A 379 -24.63 -18.40 -6.02
CA MET A 379 -24.31 -19.77 -5.59
C MET A 379 -22.85 -19.89 -5.11
N SER A 380 -21.92 -19.27 -5.84
CA SER A 380 -20.50 -19.23 -5.45
C SER A 380 -20.29 -18.47 -4.14
N ASP A 381 -21.05 -17.40 -3.90
CA ASP A 381 -20.95 -16.58 -2.70
C ASP A 381 -21.18 -17.38 -1.42
N LYS A 382 -22.13 -18.32 -1.42
CA LYS A 382 -22.38 -19.16 -0.24
C LYS A 382 -21.13 -19.97 0.12
N ILE A 383 -20.55 -20.65 -0.86
CA ILE A 383 -19.35 -21.49 -0.70
C ILE A 383 -18.14 -20.63 -0.28
N VAL A 384 -17.98 -19.47 -0.93
CA VAL A 384 -16.90 -18.52 -0.65
C VAL A 384 -17.03 -17.90 0.73
N ASN A 385 -18.24 -17.59 1.19
CA ASN A 385 -18.48 -17.03 2.52
C ASN A 385 -18.14 -18.04 3.62
N ASP A 386 -18.47 -19.31 3.45
CA ASP A 386 -18.10 -20.37 4.39
C ASP A 386 -16.57 -20.49 4.52
N LEU A 387 -15.86 -20.44 3.38
CA LEU A 387 -14.40 -20.38 3.35
C LEU A 387 -13.86 -19.12 4.04
N CYS A 388 -14.43 -17.95 3.76
CA CYS A 388 -14.04 -16.69 4.39
C CYS A 388 -14.20 -16.73 5.91
N CYS A 389 -15.27 -17.34 6.43
CA CYS A 389 -15.51 -17.48 7.87
C CYS A 389 -14.39 -18.28 8.55
N ASN A 390 -13.91 -19.36 7.92
CA ASN A 390 -12.79 -20.14 8.42
C ASN A 390 -11.49 -19.32 8.48
N ILE A 391 -11.18 -18.56 7.42
CA ILE A 391 -9.98 -17.73 7.34
C ILE A 391 -10.03 -16.58 8.35
N ARG A 392 -11.19 -15.95 8.52
CA ARG A 392 -11.40 -14.83 9.45
C ARG A 392 -11.06 -15.17 10.90
N SER A 393 -11.22 -16.43 11.31
CA SER A 393 -10.94 -16.86 12.69
C SER A 393 -9.47 -16.69 13.10
N GLU A 394 -8.55 -16.72 12.12
CA GLU A 394 -7.09 -16.67 12.33
C GLU A 394 -6.45 -15.50 11.53
N ILE A 395 -7.24 -14.47 11.18
CA ILE A 395 -6.81 -13.35 10.34
C ILE A 395 -5.58 -12.59 10.88
N GLY A 396 -5.33 -12.67 12.18
CA GLY A 396 -4.17 -12.07 12.84
C GLY A 396 -2.82 -12.50 12.23
N THR A 397 -2.74 -13.69 11.64
CA THR A 397 -1.52 -14.15 10.96
C THR A 397 -1.22 -13.37 9.68
N LEU A 398 -2.25 -12.88 8.97
CA LEU A 398 -2.06 -12.07 7.77
C LEU A 398 -1.50 -10.68 8.10
N TYR A 399 -1.91 -10.09 9.23
CA TYR A 399 -1.31 -8.83 9.71
C TYR A 399 0.18 -9.00 9.98
N LYS A 400 0.57 -10.09 10.66
CA LYS A 400 1.98 -10.41 10.94
C LYS A 400 2.78 -10.61 9.65
N ALA A 401 2.21 -11.31 8.67
CA ALA A 401 2.83 -11.49 7.36
C ALA A 401 2.98 -10.16 6.61
N SER A 402 1.95 -9.30 6.61
CA SER A 402 2.00 -7.96 6.00
C SER A 402 3.12 -7.11 6.59
N GLU A 403 3.22 -7.06 7.93
CA GLU A 403 4.28 -6.31 8.63
C GLU A 403 5.68 -6.87 8.33
N ALA A 404 5.82 -8.19 8.27
CA ALA A 404 7.09 -8.84 7.94
C ALA A 404 7.54 -8.55 6.50
N ILE A 405 6.62 -8.60 5.54
CA ILE A 405 6.88 -8.28 4.13
C ILE A 405 7.20 -6.79 3.97
N ALA A 406 6.47 -5.91 4.65
CA ALA A 406 6.75 -4.47 4.62
C ALA A 406 8.17 -4.16 5.13
N MET A 407 8.59 -4.80 6.23
CA MET A 407 9.95 -4.65 6.77
C MET A 407 11.00 -5.17 5.78
N LEU A 408 10.79 -6.36 5.24
CA LEU A 408 11.70 -6.97 4.26
C LEU A 408 11.85 -6.09 3.01
N ASP A 409 10.75 -5.61 2.46
CA ASP A 409 10.73 -4.77 1.26
C ASP A 409 11.43 -3.41 1.48
N MET A 410 11.23 -2.79 2.65
CA MET A 410 11.97 -1.59 3.04
C MET A 410 13.49 -1.84 3.12
N LEU A 411 13.91 -2.95 3.73
CA LEU A 411 15.33 -3.31 3.83
C LEU A 411 15.94 -3.66 2.47
N LEU A 412 15.18 -4.35 1.62
CA LEU A 412 15.57 -4.66 0.25
C LEU A 412 15.73 -3.39 -0.59
N ALA A 413 14.87 -2.39 -0.39
CA ALA A 413 15.02 -1.08 -1.02
C ALA A 413 16.32 -0.38 -0.60
N PHE A 414 16.72 -0.48 0.67
CA PHE A 414 18.02 0.04 1.11
C PHE A 414 19.20 -0.72 0.49
N ALA A 415 19.13 -2.05 0.44
CA ALA A 415 20.14 -2.87 -0.24
C ALA A 415 20.24 -2.52 -1.73
N HIS A 416 19.12 -2.30 -2.40
CA HIS A 416 19.09 -1.86 -3.80
C HIS A 416 19.86 -0.55 -4.01
N LEU A 417 19.70 0.43 -3.13
CA LEU A 417 20.43 1.70 -3.21
C LEU A 417 21.94 1.50 -3.08
N CYS A 418 22.39 0.54 -2.26
CA CYS A 418 23.80 0.20 -2.11
C CYS A 418 24.38 -0.45 -3.38
N THR A 419 23.56 -1.18 -4.15
CA THR A 419 24.01 -1.76 -5.43
C THR A 419 24.13 -0.73 -6.55
N VAL A 420 23.28 0.32 -6.52
CA VAL A 420 23.23 1.36 -7.56
C VAL A 420 24.13 2.56 -7.23
N SER A 421 24.52 2.75 -5.98
CA SER A 421 25.24 3.93 -5.52
C SER A 421 26.20 3.58 -4.40
N ASN A 422 27.33 4.29 -4.34
CA ASN A 422 28.38 4.05 -3.36
C ASN A 422 27.95 4.56 -1.98
N TYR A 423 27.11 3.79 -1.29
CA TYR A 423 26.68 4.06 0.06
C TYR A 423 27.48 3.20 1.04
N VAL A 424 27.83 3.77 2.18
CA VAL A 424 28.65 3.10 3.19
C VAL A 424 27.84 2.82 4.44
N ARG A 425 28.17 1.71 5.10
CA ARG A 425 27.56 1.32 6.36
C ARG A 425 27.94 2.34 7.46
N PRO A 426 26.97 3.01 8.11
CA PRO A 426 27.27 3.89 9.23
C PRO A 426 27.68 3.11 10.47
N VAL A 427 28.54 3.71 11.29
CA VAL A 427 28.94 3.22 12.61
C VAL A 427 28.38 4.15 13.68
N PHE A 428 27.85 3.62 14.78
CA PHE A 428 27.38 4.45 15.89
C PHE A 428 28.48 4.66 16.92
N THR A 429 28.75 5.92 17.26
CA THR A 429 29.76 6.33 18.25
C THR A 429 29.30 7.58 18.99
N ASP A 430 30.09 8.05 19.96
CA ASP A 430 29.82 9.32 20.66
C ASP A 430 30.12 10.57 19.82
N THR A 431 30.76 10.39 18.66
CA THR A 431 31.16 11.46 17.74
C THR A 431 30.39 11.38 16.41
N LEU A 432 30.20 12.52 15.76
CA LEU A 432 29.68 12.59 14.40
C LEU A 432 30.84 12.91 13.45
N VAL A 433 31.20 11.94 12.62
CA VAL A 433 32.24 12.05 11.61
C VAL A 433 31.66 11.64 10.27
N ILE A 434 31.60 12.55 9.31
CA ILE A 434 31.17 12.26 7.95
C ILE A 434 32.35 12.63 7.05
N LYS A 435 32.95 11.66 6.37
CA LYS A 435 34.02 11.90 5.40
C LYS A 435 33.44 11.82 4.00
N GLN A 436 33.68 12.86 3.20
CA GLN A 436 33.21 13.01 1.83
C GLN A 436 31.70 12.75 1.71
N GLY A 437 30.92 13.30 2.64
CA GLY A 437 29.47 13.17 2.64
C GLY A 437 28.86 13.88 1.44
N ARG A 438 27.80 13.30 0.88
CA ARG A 438 27.05 13.87 -0.24
C ARG A 438 25.58 14.08 0.16
N HIS A 439 24.95 15.11 -0.41
CA HIS A 439 23.54 15.37 -0.14
C HIS A 439 22.68 14.38 -0.95
N PRO A 440 21.93 13.46 -0.31
CA PRO A 440 21.23 12.37 -1.01
C PRO A 440 20.22 12.87 -2.05
N ILE A 441 19.56 14.00 -1.76
CA ILE A 441 18.58 14.62 -2.67
C ILE A 441 19.22 15.26 -3.90
N ILE A 442 20.15 16.19 -3.68
CA ILE A 442 20.78 16.97 -4.75
C ILE A 442 21.65 16.08 -5.65
N GLU A 443 22.37 15.10 -5.08
CA GLU A 443 23.22 14.18 -5.84
C GLU A 443 22.44 13.42 -6.94
N LYS A 444 21.17 13.07 -6.69
CA LYS A 444 20.34 12.33 -7.63
C LYS A 444 19.57 13.21 -8.62
N LEU A 445 19.29 14.45 -8.25
CA LEU A 445 18.45 15.35 -9.04
C LEU A 445 19.22 16.12 -10.11
N TYR A 446 20.47 16.47 -9.83
CA TYR A 446 21.26 17.30 -10.71
C TYR A 446 22.26 16.44 -11.48
N SER A 447 22.45 16.77 -12.76
CA SER A 447 23.42 16.11 -13.65
C SER A 447 24.87 16.50 -13.36
N THR A 448 25.07 17.63 -12.67
CA THR A 448 26.39 18.10 -12.25
C THR A 448 26.90 17.30 -11.05
N PRO A 449 28.19 16.93 -11.00
CA PRO A 449 28.77 16.23 -9.86
C PRO A 449 28.66 17.08 -8.60
N PHE A 450 28.08 16.50 -7.53
CA PHE A 450 27.99 17.14 -6.22
C PHE A 450 29.37 17.13 -5.54
N VAL A 451 29.81 18.28 -5.02
CA VAL A 451 31.08 18.37 -4.27
C VAL A 451 30.86 17.84 -2.85
N PRO A 452 31.48 16.72 -2.46
CA PRO A 452 31.35 16.14 -1.13
C PRO A 452 31.99 17.03 -0.04
N ASN A 453 31.47 16.95 1.18
CA ASN A 453 31.94 17.73 2.33
C ASN A 453 32.22 16.84 3.54
N ASP A 454 33.24 17.22 4.31
CA ASP A 454 33.58 16.57 5.57
C ASP A 454 32.86 17.26 6.75
N THR A 455 32.49 16.49 7.77
CA THR A 455 31.89 16.98 9.02
C THR A 455 32.53 16.28 10.20
N TYR A 456 32.94 17.04 11.21
CA TYR A 456 33.50 16.51 12.45
C TYR A 456 32.94 17.23 13.68
N ILE A 457 32.09 16.57 14.45
CA ILE A 457 31.53 17.06 15.70
C ILE A 457 31.91 16.07 16.81
N SER A 458 32.52 16.59 17.86
CA SER A 458 32.94 15.83 19.04
C SER A 458 32.38 16.45 20.32
N SER A 459 32.55 15.78 21.45
CA SER A 459 32.20 16.35 22.77
C SER A 459 32.98 17.64 23.09
N ALA A 460 34.17 17.83 22.50
CA ALA A 460 34.95 19.06 22.62
C ALA A 460 34.52 20.17 21.64
N SER A 461 33.77 19.83 20.58
CA SER A 461 33.40 20.73 19.48
C SER A 461 31.93 20.55 19.09
N THR A 462 31.03 20.76 20.05
CA THR A 462 29.58 20.51 19.91
C THR A 462 28.84 21.59 19.12
N PHE A 463 29.44 22.77 18.97
CA PHE A 463 28.85 23.90 18.24
C PHE A 463 29.78 24.36 17.11
N GLN A 464 29.24 24.48 15.90
CA GLN A 464 29.97 24.92 14.72
C GLN A 464 29.33 26.16 14.12
N THR A 465 30.14 27.21 13.92
CA THR A 465 29.72 28.42 13.22
C THR A 465 30.14 28.33 11.76
N ILE A 466 29.17 28.40 10.84
CA ILE A 466 29.42 28.32 9.40
C ILE A 466 29.15 29.69 8.77
N THR A 467 30.19 30.34 8.28
CA THR A 467 30.12 31.65 7.62
C THR A 467 30.48 31.54 6.14
N GLY A 468 29.90 32.38 5.29
CA GLY A 468 30.22 32.42 3.86
C GLY A 468 29.19 33.21 3.06
N PRO A 469 29.46 33.52 1.77
CA PRO A 469 28.58 34.32 0.93
C PRO A 469 27.26 33.60 0.63
N ASN A 470 26.23 34.35 0.19
CA ASN A 470 24.99 33.73 -0.27
C ASN A 470 25.27 32.78 -1.45
N MET A 471 24.47 31.70 -1.54
CA MET A 471 24.63 30.65 -2.57
C MET A 471 25.91 29.80 -2.45
N SER A 472 26.72 29.95 -1.40
CA SER A 472 27.90 29.11 -1.15
C SER A 472 27.59 27.70 -0.62
N GLY A 473 26.32 27.27 -0.63
CA GLY A 473 25.93 25.92 -0.20
C GLY A 473 25.80 25.69 1.30
N LYS A 474 25.85 26.72 2.16
CA LYS A 474 25.75 26.57 3.64
C LYS A 474 24.50 25.79 4.08
N SER A 475 23.33 26.20 3.59
CA SER A 475 22.06 25.53 3.92
C SER A 475 22.02 24.10 3.38
N THR A 476 22.62 23.87 2.22
CA THR A 476 22.76 22.53 1.63
C THR A 476 23.60 21.62 2.52
N TYR A 477 24.75 22.10 3.00
CA TYR A 477 25.62 21.36 3.91
C TYR A 477 24.89 21.00 5.22
N LEU A 478 24.19 21.96 5.83
CA LEU A 478 23.44 21.73 7.06
C LEU A 478 22.32 20.69 6.89
N ARG A 479 21.56 20.79 5.79
CA ARG A 479 20.51 19.81 5.46
C ARG A 479 21.11 18.43 5.18
N GLN A 480 22.24 18.37 4.48
CA GLN A 480 22.95 17.13 4.21
C GLN A 480 23.27 16.39 5.53
N VAL A 481 23.91 17.04 6.49
CA VAL A 481 24.27 16.40 7.78
C VAL A 481 23.04 15.81 8.48
N ALA A 482 21.94 16.57 8.51
CA ALA A 482 20.68 16.11 9.11
C ALA A 482 20.06 14.91 8.37
N LEU A 483 20.04 14.94 7.04
CA LEU A 483 19.52 13.84 6.21
C LEU A 483 20.35 12.57 6.38
N LEU A 484 21.68 12.68 6.42
CA LEU A 484 22.55 11.51 6.63
C LEU A 484 22.35 10.90 8.02
N THR A 485 22.13 11.73 9.04
CA THR A 485 21.82 11.26 10.39
C THR A 485 20.48 10.51 10.44
N ILE A 486 19.44 11.04 9.75
CA ILE A 486 18.16 10.35 9.60
C ILE A 486 18.34 9.01 8.88
N MET A 487 19.08 9.00 7.76
CA MET A 487 19.35 7.77 6.99
C MET A 487 20.06 6.70 7.83
N ALA A 488 21.03 7.10 8.67
CA ALA A 488 21.69 6.18 9.58
C ALA A 488 20.70 5.61 10.62
N GLN A 489 19.89 6.45 11.28
CA GLN A 489 18.95 6.02 12.32
C GLN A 489 17.73 5.23 11.82
N ILE A 490 17.38 5.32 10.53
CA ILE A 490 16.37 4.40 9.94
C ILE A 490 16.96 3.02 9.60
N GLY A 491 18.29 2.86 9.68
CA GLY A 491 19.00 1.63 9.35
C GLY A 491 19.33 1.49 7.86
N SER A 492 19.48 2.61 7.15
CA SER A 492 19.97 2.65 5.77
C SER A 492 21.47 2.99 5.75
N PHE A 493 22.15 2.62 4.67
CA PHE A 493 23.52 3.08 4.42
C PHE A 493 23.50 4.54 3.93
N VAL A 494 24.63 5.24 4.07
CA VAL A 494 24.73 6.69 3.83
C VAL A 494 25.65 7.01 2.65
N PRO A 495 25.35 8.02 1.81
CA PRO A 495 26.25 8.46 0.74
C PRO A 495 27.44 9.25 1.29
N ALA A 496 28.48 8.53 1.69
CA ALA A 496 29.75 9.07 2.19
C ALA A 496 30.90 8.10 1.86
N GLU A 497 32.14 8.48 2.10
CA GLU A 497 33.28 7.56 2.12
C GLU A 497 33.38 6.85 3.48
N PHE A 498 33.07 7.57 4.56
CA PHE A 498 33.00 7.05 5.92
C PHE A 498 31.97 7.83 6.72
N GLY A 499 31.24 7.15 7.62
CA GLY A 499 30.22 7.77 8.45
C GLY A 499 30.16 7.16 9.84
N ALA A 500 30.54 7.94 10.85
CA ALA A 500 30.28 7.68 12.26
C ALA A 500 29.20 8.65 12.75
N PHE A 501 28.16 8.16 13.39
CA PHE A 501 27.01 8.96 13.82
C PHE A 501 26.74 8.77 15.30
N ARG A 502 26.24 9.82 15.93
CA ARG A 502 25.66 9.75 17.27
C ARG A 502 24.16 9.46 17.16
N ILE A 503 23.62 8.71 18.10
CA ILE A 503 22.18 8.50 18.23
C ILE A 503 21.53 9.78 18.73
N MET A 504 20.55 10.28 17.99
CA MET A 504 19.82 11.51 18.29
C MET A 504 18.38 11.20 18.68
N ASP A 505 17.94 11.76 19.81
CA ASP A 505 16.57 11.59 20.32
C ASP A 505 15.58 12.63 19.74
N GLN A 506 16.07 13.76 19.24
CA GLN A 506 15.27 14.82 18.65
C GLN A 506 16.02 15.43 17.48
N ALA A 507 15.32 15.74 16.39
CA ALA A 507 15.81 16.63 15.33
C ALA A 507 14.95 17.89 15.33
N SER A 508 15.47 18.98 15.90
CA SER A 508 14.76 20.24 16.04
C SER A 508 15.41 21.33 15.17
N LYS A 509 14.59 22.27 14.70
CA LYS A 509 15.01 23.47 13.97
C LYS A 509 16.22 24.21 14.59
N PRO A 510 16.32 24.44 15.92
CA PRO A 510 17.50 25.08 16.53
C PRO A 510 18.78 24.22 16.51
N MET A 511 18.71 22.93 16.17
CA MET A 511 19.90 22.09 16.02
C MET A 511 20.60 22.27 14.67
N ILE A 512 19.87 22.78 13.66
CA ILE A 512 20.36 23.04 12.31
C ILE A 512 20.45 24.56 12.06
N GLU A 513 19.60 25.35 12.69
CA GLU A 513 19.57 26.82 12.62
C GLU A 513 19.85 27.44 14.00
N LEU A 514 21.12 27.55 14.35
CA LEU A 514 21.65 28.77 14.98
C LEU A 514 22.36 29.59 13.88
N LEU A 515 21.66 29.79 12.77
CA LEU A 515 21.92 30.90 11.87
C LEU A 515 21.44 32.16 12.61
N LEU A 516 22.34 32.78 13.38
CA LEU A 516 22.26 34.21 13.55
C LEU A 516 22.30 34.79 12.14
N GLU A 517 21.14 35.27 11.67
CA GLU A 517 21.09 36.36 10.70
C GLU A 517 21.92 37.50 11.28
N CYS A 518 23.24 37.49 11.07
CA CYS A 518 23.94 38.73 10.81
C CYS A 518 23.45 39.16 9.43
N LYS A 519 22.23 39.71 9.37
CA LYS A 519 21.94 40.75 8.39
C LYS A 519 23.11 41.71 8.50
N THR A 520 23.76 41.95 7.38
CA THR A 520 24.75 43.00 7.24
C THR A 520 24.24 44.24 7.98
N LEU A 521 24.92 44.60 9.05
CA LEU A 521 25.01 45.97 9.50
C LEU A 521 25.92 46.67 8.48
N ASP A 522 25.38 46.92 7.29
CA ASP A 522 25.81 48.03 6.46
C ASP A 522 24.81 49.14 6.84
N GLY A 523 25.09 50.12 7.71
CA GLY A 523 26.38 50.75 7.98
C GLY A 523 26.68 51.77 6.90
N ASP A 524 26.00 52.92 6.97
CA ASP A 524 26.19 54.23 6.30
C ASP A 524 26.82 54.31 4.89
#